data_AF-A0A0B2PP91-F1
#
_entry.id   AF-A0A0B2PP91-F1
#
_cell.length_a   1.000
_cell.length_b   1.000
_cell.length_c   1.000
_cell.angle_alpha   90.00
_cell.angle_beta   90.00
_cell.angle_gamma   90.00
#
_symmetry.space_group_name_H-M   'P 1'
#
loop_
_entity.id
_entity.type
_entity.pdbx_description
1 polymer ?
#
loop_
_entity_poly.entity_id
_entity_poly.type
_entity_poly.pdbx_seq_one_letter_code
_entity_poly.pdbx_strand_id
1 'polypeptide(L)'
;MALTVDGQLWNWGANSNYELGRGDKIGGWKPRPVPSLENVKIIQLASGGYHSLALTDDGKVLSWGHGGQGQLGHGSIQNQKIPAVVEALAHENIIYISCGGSSSAAVTDNGKLYMWGNANDSQLGIPGLPPVQSCPVEVNFLMEDDGLGPHKVLSVAIGASHAMCLALRESS
;
A
#
# COMPACT_ATOMS: atom_id res chain seq x y z
N MET A 1 -7.30 1.59 12.45
CA MET A 1 -5.95 1.86 13.01
C MET A 1 -5.85 3.34 13.33
N ALA A 2 -4.91 3.73 14.19
CA ALA A 2 -4.70 5.13 14.58
C ALA A 2 -3.20 5.42 14.75
N LEU A 3 -2.84 6.69 14.57
CA LEU A 3 -1.50 7.22 14.84
C LEU A 3 -1.55 8.20 16.01
N THR A 4 -0.55 8.15 16.87
CA THR A 4 -0.27 9.23 17.83
C THR A 4 0.46 10.39 17.13
N VAL A 5 0.57 11.54 17.81
CA VAL A 5 1.37 12.68 17.32
C VAL A 5 2.85 12.32 17.17
N ASP A 6 3.34 11.38 17.98
CA ASP A 6 4.71 10.88 17.92
C ASP A 6 4.92 9.83 16.82
N GLY A 7 3.87 9.48 16.07
CA GLY A 7 3.92 8.51 14.97
C GLY A 7 3.82 7.05 15.41
N GLN A 8 3.33 6.76 16.61
CA GLN A 8 3.13 5.39 17.08
C GLN A 8 1.82 4.80 16.54
N LEU A 9 1.87 3.58 16.02
CA LEU A 9 0.73 2.85 15.47
C LEU A 9 -0.02 2.07 16.55
N TRP A 10 -1.33 2.33 16.65
CA TRP A 10 -2.26 1.56 17.47
C TRP A 10 -3.38 0.95 16.61
N ASN A 11 -3.69 -0.32 16.83
CA ASN A 11 -4.76 -0.99 16.08
C ASN A 11 -5.58 -1.98 16.94
N TRP A 12 -6.75 -2.33 16.43
CA TRP A 12 -7.75 -3.21 17.03
C TRP A 12 -8.59 -3.82 15.90
N GLY A 13 -9.41 -4.82 16.21
CA GLY A 13 -10.33 -5.46 15.28
C GLY A 13 -10.02 -6.95 15.05
N ALA A 14 -10.38 -7.44 13.87
CA ALA A 14 -10.10 -8.80 13.42
C ALA A 14 -8.60 -9.02 13.18
N ASN A 15 -8.12 -10.25 13.37
CA ASN A 15 -6.70 -10.59 13.25
C ASN A 15 -6.44 -12.04 12.76
N SER A 16 -7.39 -12.65 12.04
CA SER A 16 -7.27 -14.05 11.59
C SER A 16 -6.16 -14.28 10.57
N ASN A 17 -5.74 -13.22 9.86
CA ASN A 17 -4.66 -13.20 8.88
C ASN A 17 -3.48 -12.33 9.31
N TYR A 18 -3.34 -12.03 10.60
CA TYR A 18 -2.29 -11.14 11.14
C TYR A 18 -2.45 -9.67 10.73
N GLU A 19 -3.65 -9.22 10.38
CA GLU A 19 -3.98 -7.84 9.96
C GLU A 19 -3.51 -6.78 10.99
N LEU A 20 -3.37 -7.19 12.25
CA LEU A 20 -2.93 -6.33 13.34
C LEU A 20 -1.41 -6.34 13.58
N GLY A 21 -0.64 -7.20 12.90
CA GLY A 21 0.83 -7.09 12.81
C GLY A 21 1.62 -7.39 14.09
N ARG A 22 1.03 -8.05 15.09
CA ARG A 22 1.67 -8.33 16.38
C ARG A 22 2.37 -9.69 16.49
N GLY A 23 2.49 -10.44 15.38
CA GLY A 23 3.05 -11.79 15.39
C GLY A 23 2.08 -12.89 15.82
N ASP A 24 0.88 -12.54 16.30
CA ASP A 24 -0.18 -13.43 16.75
C ASP A 24 -1.48 -13.25 15.93
N LYS A 25 -2.46 -14.13 16.17
CA LYS A 25 -3.82 -14.03 15.59
C LYS A 25 -4.87 -13.57 16.60
N ILE A 26 -4.46 -12.85 17.64
CA ILE A 26 -5.36 -12.39 18.70
C ILE A 26 -5.98 -11.07 18.27
N GLY A 27 -7.29 -11.09 18.01
CA GLY A 27 -8.10 -9.91 17.75
C GLY A 27 -8.64 -9.27 19.04
N GLY A 28 -9.41 -8.20 18.89
CA GLY A 28 -10.11 -7.56 20.00
C GLY A 28 -10.43 -6.09 19.75
N TRP A 29 -11.34 -5.52 20.52
CA TRP A 29 -11.82 -4.14 20.34
C TRP A 29 -10.93 -3.08 20.98
N LYS A 30 -10.07 -3.46 21.94
CA LYS A 30 -9.19 -2.52 22.65
C LYS A 30 -7.95 -2.20 21.80
N PRO A 31 -7.64 -0.93 21.52
CA PRO A 31 -6.42 -0.53 20.84
C PRO A 31 -5.16 -1.06 21.55
N ARG A 32 -4.22 -1.58 20.76
CA ARG A 32 -2.91 -2.03 21.23
C ARG A 32 -1.81 -1.51 20.29
N PRO A 33 -0.60 -1.28 20.81
CA PRO A 33 0.54 -0.94 19.96
C PRO A 33 0.99 -2.15 19.16
N VAL A 34 1.80 -1.91 18.12
CA VAL A 34 2.53 -2.94 17.38
C VAL A 34 3.99 -2.93 17.83
N PRO A 35 4.44 -3.92 18.64
CA PRO A 35 5.76 -3.85 19.29
C PRO A 35 6.94 -3.72 18.33
N SER A 36 6.87 -4.35 17.15
CA SER A 36 7.94 -4.27 16.15
C SER A 36 8.09 -2.87 15.51
N LEU A 37 7.19 -1.92 15.80
CA LEU A 37 7.21 -0.55 15.31
C LEU A 37 7.45 0.49 16.41
N GLU A 38 7.83 0.09 17.63
CA GLU A 38 7.98 1.00 18.77
C GLU A 38 8.89 2.20 18.49
N ASN A 39 9.97 1.99 17.71
CA ASN A 39 10.96 3.01 17.33
C ASN A 39 10.86 3.43 15.85
N VAL A 40 9.74 3.16 15.20
CA VAL A 40 9.52 3.54 13.79
C VAL A 40 8.45 4.62 13.75
N LYS A 41 8.81 5.79 13.23
CA LYS A 41 7.88 6.91 13.12
C LYS A 41 7.01 6.74 11.88
N ILE A 42 5.73 6.48 12.10
CA ILE A 42 4.74 6.30 11.03
C ILE A 42 3.99 7.62 10.80
N ILE A 43 3.85 8.01 9.53
CA ILE A 43 3.18 9.26 9.12
C ILE A 43 1.86 9.01 8.38
N GLN A 44 1.64 7.80 7.84
CA GLN A 44 0.38 7.43 7.18
C GLN A 44 0.08 5.95 7.40
N LEU A 45 -1.22 5.63 7.45
CA LEU A 45 -1.74 4.26 7.52
C LEU A 45 -2.76 4.05 6.40
N ALA A 46 -2.79 2.84 5.83
CA ALA A 46 -3.86 2.40 4.96
C ALA A 46 -4.30 0.97 5.32
N SER A 47 -5.59 0.69 5.22
CA SER A 47 -6.18 -0.62 5.55
C SER A 47 -6.91 -1.16 4.34
N GLY A 48 -6.53 -2.35 3.90
CA GLY A 48 -7.31 -3.11 2.92
C GLY A 48 -8.28 -4.06 3.57
N GLY A 49 -8.82 -5.01 2.79
CA GLY A 49 -9.78 -6.00 3.29
C GLY A 49 -9.20 -6.92 4.37
N TYR A 50 -7.98 -7.43 4.14
CA TYR A 50 -7.27 -8.33 5.06
C TYR A 50 -5.77 -8.02 5.20
N HIS A 51 -5.35 -6.80 4.85
CA HIS A 51 -3.95 -6.39 4.95
C HIS A 51 -3.86 -4.92 5.37
N SER A 52 -2.67 -4.52 5.79
CA SER A 52 -2.40 -3.19 6.30
C SER A 52 -1.11 -2.66 5.68
N LEU A 53 -1.06 -1.35 5.43
CA LEU A 53 0.14 -0.62 5.04
C LEU A 53 0.44 0.50 6.04
N ALA A 54 1.71 0.82 6.18
CA ALA A 54 2.19 1.99 6.90
C ALA A 54 3.30 2.69 6.09
N LEU A 55 3.33 4.01 6.16
CA LEU A 55 4.38 4.85 5.58
C LEU A 55 5.20 5.47 6.70
N THR A 56 6.52 5.29 6.66
CA THR A 56 7.45 5.92 7.59
C THR A 56 7.76 7.37 7.20
N ASP A 57 8.32 8.13 8.14
CA ASP A 57 8.81 9.49 7.86
C ASP A 57 10.05 9.54 6.95
N ASP A 58 10.78 8.43 6.82
CA ASP A 58 11.89 8.26 5.87
C ASP A 58 11.47 7.67 4.51
N GLY A 59 10.16 7.66 4.20
CA GLY A 59 9.64 7.34 2.86
C GLY A 59 9.52 5.85 2.54
N LYS A 60 9.62 4.96 3.54
CA LYS A 60 9.51 3.50 3.38
C LYS A 60 8.07 3.03 3.57
N VAL A 61 7.67 2.06 2.73
CA VAL A 61 6.38 1.37 2.87
C VAL A 61 6.58 0.06 3.60
N LEU A 62 5.79 -0.14 4.66
CA LEU A 62 5.66 -1.43 5.32
C LEU A 62 4.31 -2.06 4.98
N SER A 63 4.28 -3.39 4.87
CA SER A 63 3.04 -4.14 4.71
C SER A 63 2.98 -5.35 5.65
N TRP A 64 1.76 -5.74 6.03
CA TRP A 64 1.51 -6.98 6.75
C TRP A 64 0.06 -7.48 6.63
N GLY A 65 -0.19 -8.71 7.10
CA GLY A 65 -1.50 -9.35 7.05
C GLY A 65 -1.58 -10.46 6.01
N HIS A 66 -2.72 -10.55 5.34
CA HIS A 66 -2.99 -11.55 4.29
C HIS A 66 -2.23 -11.24 3.00
N GLY A 67 -1.54 -12.24 2.44
CA GLY A 67 -0.75 -12.11 1.21
C GLY A 67 -1.30 -12.87 -0.01
N GLY A 68 -2.43 -13.59 0.11
CA GLY A 68 -2.87 -14.54 -0.91
C GLY A 68 -3.18 -13.99 -2.30
N GLN A 69 -3.34 -12.67 -2.43
CA GLN A 69 -3.51 -11.96 -3.71
C GLN A 69 -2.30 -11.10 -4.06
N GLY A 70 -1.16 -11.29 -3.40
CA GLY A 70 0.04 -10.49 -3.61
C GLY A 70 0.00 -9.08 -3.04
N GLN A 71 -1.06 -8.69 -2.31
CA GLN A 71 -1.31 -7.32 -1.83
C GLN A 71 -0.26 -6.76 -0.86
N LEU A 72 0.68 -7.59 -0.42
CA LEU A 72 1.80 -7.21 0.45
C LEU A 72 3.04 -6.74 -0.33
N GLY A 73 3.16 -7.08 -1.61
CA GLY A 73 4.24 -6.52 -2.45
C GLY A 73 5.63 -7.14 -2.23
N HIS A 74 5.75 -8.23 -1.48
CA HIS A 74 7.03 -8.87 -1.17
C HIS A 74 7.50 -9.92 -2.19
N GLY A 75 6.95 -9.92 -3.41
CA GLY A 75 7.25 -10.96 -4.42
C GLY A 75 6.77 -12.36 -4.02
N SER A 76 5.82 -12.42 -3.09
CA SER A 76 5.31 -13.66 -2.48
C SER A 76 3.82 -13.51 -2.20
N ILE A 77 3.12 -14.65 -2.08
CA ILE A 77 1.71 -14.73 -1.67
C ILE A 77 1.53 -15.17 -0.22
N GLN A 78 2.62 -15.24 0.54
CA GLN A 78 2.59 -15.63 1.96
C GLN A 78 2.13 -14.48 2.84
N ASN A 79 1.41 -14.82 3.92
CA ASN A 79 1.04 -13.83 4.94
C ASN A 79 2.27 -13.31 5.68
N GLN A 80 2.24 -12.03 6.07
CA GLN A 80 3.25 -11.43 6.93
C GLN A 80 2.67 -11.19 8.32
N LYS A 81 3.32 -11.78 9.34
CA LYS A 81 2.82 -11.77 10.73
C LYS A 81 3.12 -10.45 11.45
N ILE A 82 4.14 -9.75 11.00
CA ILE A 82 4.61 -8.46 11.49
C ILE A 82 4.86 -7.54 10.29
N PRO A 83 4.81 -6.21 10.48
CA PRO A 83 5.21 -5.25 9.47
C PRO A 83 6.59 -5.56 8.88
N ALA A 84 6.68 -5.63 7.56
CA ALA A 84 7.92 -5.81 6.83
C ALA A 84 8.03 -4.74 5.74
N VAL A 85 9.26 -4.28 5.46
CA VAL A 85 9.52 -3.31 4.39
C VAL A 85 9.24 -3.93 3.03
N VAL A 86 8.56 -3.19 2.16
CA VAL A 86 8.37 -3.58 0.76
C VAL A 86 9.65 -3.22 0.00
N GLU A 87 10.63 -4.13 0.02
CA GLU A 87 11.99 -3.88 -0.51
C GLU A 87 12.03 -3.39 -1.96
N ALA A 88 11.06 -3.79 -2.80
CA ALA A 88 10.95 -3.33 -4.17
C ALA A 88 10.76 -1.80 -4.31
N LEU A 89 10.33 -1.12 -3.24
CA LEU A 89 10.17 0.34 -3.18
C LEU A 89 11.23 1.03 -2.33
N ALA A 90 12.22 0.31 -1.78
CA ALA A 90 13.18 0.87 -0.83
C ALA A 90 14.12 1.95 -1.44
N HIS A 91 14.18 2.03 -2.77
CA HIS A 91 14.94 3.04 -3.51
C HIS A 91 14.11 4.24 -3.96
N GLU A 92 12.79 4.21 -3.75
CA GLU A 92 11.88 5.30 -4.07
C GLU A 92 11.55 6.09 -2.80
N ASN A 93 11.28 7.39 -2.94
CA ASN A 93 10.79 8.22 -1.83
C ASN A 93 9.26 8.26 -1.88
N ILE A 94 8.59 7.43 -1.07
CA ILE A 94 7.12 7.36 -1.05
C ILE A 94 6.54 8.46 -0.17
N ILE A 95 5.54 9.17 -0.69
CA ILE A 95 4.84 10.25 0.02
C ILE A 95 3.37 9.96 0.29
N TYR A 96 2.81 8.92 -0.35
CA TYR A 96 1.41 8.57 -0.19
C TYR A 96 1.18 7.08 -0.39
N ILE A 97 0.35 6.47 0.45
CA ILE A 97 -0.09 5.06 0.33
C ILE A 97 -1.61 4.94 0.32
N SER A 98 -2.12 3.90 -0.35
CA SER A 98 -3.54 3.53 -0.31
C SER A 98 -3.72 2.01 -0.41
N CYS A 99 -4.82 1.51 0.15
CA CYS A 99 -5.26 0.13 0.00
C CYS A 99 -6.63 0.07 -0.66
N GLY A 100 -6.85 -0.98 -1.45
CA GLY A 100 -8.17 -1.44 -1.86
C GLY A 100 -8.54 -2.74 -1.13
N GLY A 101 -9.51 -3.49 -1.67
CA GLY A 101 -9.93 -4.77 -1.07
C GLY A 101 -8.77 -5.77 -0.97
N SER A 102 -8.12 -6.03 -2.11
CA SER A 102 -7.01 -6.98 -2.25
C SER A 102 -5.85 -6.41 -3.08
N SER A 103 -5.73 -5.08 -3.12
CA SER A 103 -4.71 -4.37 -3.89
C SER A 103 -4.18 -3.20 -3.07
N SER A 104 -3.02 -2.70 -3.46
CA SER A 104 -2.24 -1.69 -2.75
C SER A 104 -1.65 -0.70 -3.75
N ALA A 105 -1.39 0.52 -3.29
CA ALA A 105 -0.70 1.52 -4.07
C ALA A 105 0.24 2.39 -3.23
N ALA A 106 1.25 2.93 -3.89
CA ALA A 106 2.18 3.91 -3.37
C ALA A 106 2.43 5.00 -4.44
N VAL A 107 2.59 6.25 -4.00
CA VAL A 107 2.94 7.38 -4.85
C VAL A 107 4.26 7.98 -4.37
N THR A 108 5.18 8.20 -5.29
CA THR A 108 6.49 8.81 -5.03
C THR A 108 6.42 10.33 -4.98
N ASP A 109 7.44 10.99 -4.42
CA ASP A 109 7.58 12.44 -4.44
C ASP A 109 7.68 13.05 -5.85
N ASN A 110 8.20 12.30 -6.81
CA ASN A 110 8.27 12.67 -8.22
C ASN A 110 6.98 12.32 -9.01
N GLY A 111 5.95 11.79 -8.35
CA GLY A 111 4.62 11.61 -8.91
C GLY A 111 4.40 10.31 -9.68
N LYS A 112 5.27 9.31 -9.54
CA LYS A 112 5.03 7.96 -10.05
C LYS A 112 4.01 7.23 -9.17
N LEU A 113 3.15 6.44 -9.81
CA LEU A 113 2.20 5.55 -9.14
C LEU A 113 2.67 4.10 -9.27
N TYR A 114 2.81 3.41 -8.14
CA TYR A 114 3.01 1.97 -8.09
C TYR A 114 1.75 1.29 -7.56
N MET A 115 1.36 0.19 -8.18
CA MET A 115 0.24 -0.65 -7.72
C MET A 115 0.62 -2.13 -7.68
N TRP A 116 0.00 -2.90 -6.78
CA TRP A 116 0.19 -4.35 -6.68
C TRP A 116 -1.01 -5.03 -6.01
N GLY A 117 -1.04 -6.36 -6.05
CA GLY A 117 -2.10 -7.19 -5.50
C GLY A 117 -2.96 -7.88 -6.57
N ASN A 118 -4.26 -8.02 -6.30
CA ASN A 118 -5.22 -8.60 -7.24
C ASN A 118 -5.30 -7.74 -8.50
N ALA A 119 -5.24 -8.38 -9.67
CA ALA A 119 -5.33 -7.76 -10.98
C ALA A 119 -6.42 -8.38 -11.87
N ASN A 120 -7.22 -9.33 -11.35
CA ASN A 120 -8.26 -10.03 -12.12
C ASN A 120 -9.31 -9.09 -12.76
N ASP A 121 -9.58 -7.94 -12.15
CA ASP A 121 -10.58 -6.97 -12.62
C ASP A 121 -9.92 -5.79 -13.35
N SER A 122 -8.65 -5.92 -13.73
CA SER A 122 -7.83 -4.82 -14.28
C SER A 122 -7.66 -3.63 -13.32
N GLN A 123 -7.89 -3.81 -12.01
CA GLN A 123 -7.91 -2.71 -11.04
C GLN A 123 -6.55 -2.02 -10.83
N LEU A 124 -5.45 -2.62 -11.28
CA LEU A 124 -4.11 -2.03 -11.23
C LEU A 124 -3.82 -1.10 -12.42
N GLY A 125 -4.69 -1.08 -13.44
CA GLY A 125 -4.55 -0.20 -14.60
C GLY A 125 -3.41 -0.56 -15.55
N ILE A 126 -2.84 -1.77 -15.47
CA ILE A 126 -1.71 -2.19 -16.31
C ILE A 126 -2.13 -3.36 -17.21
N PRO A 127 -2.10 -3.20 -18.55
CA PRO A 127 -2.43 -4.27 -19.48
C PRO A 127 -1.46 -5.45 -19.37
N GLY A 128 -1.99 -6.68 -19.51
CA GLY A 128 -1.18 -7.89 -19.63
C GLY A 128 -0.58 -8.44 -18.33
N LEU A 129 -0.97 -7.92 -17.17
CA LEU A 129 -0.55 -8.48 -15.89
C LEU A 129 -1.14 -9.88 -15.65
N PRO A 130 -0.44 -10.76 -14.90
CA PRO A 130 -1.05 -11.97 -14.37
C PRO A 130 -2.17 -11.61 -13.37
N PRO A 131 -3.10 -12.56 -13.07
CA PRO A 131 -4.16 -12.39 -12.06
C PRO A 131 -3.72 -11.83 -10.71
N VAL A 132 -2.50 -12.14 -10.30
CA VAL A 132 -1.89 -11.72 -9.04
C VAL A 132 -0.54 -11.09 -9.34
N GLN A 133 -0.39 -9.83 -8.94
CA GLN A 133 0.84 -9.07 -9.05
C GLN A 133 1.45 -8.90 -7.67
N SER A 134 2.39 -9.77 -7.30
CA SER A 134 2.96 -9.82 -5.94
C SER A 134 4.12 -8.85 -5.68
N CYS A 135 4.56 -8.10 -6.70
CA CYS A 135 5.53 -7.02 -6.61
C CYS A 135 4.88 -5.69 -7.03
N PRO A 136 5.22 -4.56 -6.39
CA PRO A 136 4.93 -3.22 -6.91
C PRO A 136 5.33 -3.11 -8.38
N VAL A 137 4.42 -2.60 -9.20
CA VAL A 137 4.66 -2.31 -10.61
C VAL A 137 4.20 -0.89 -10.91
N GLU A 138 5.01 -0.17 -11.68
CA GLU A 138 4.71 1.20 -12.09
C GLU A 138 3.52 1.24 -13.05
N VAL A 139 2.59 2.14 -12.78
CA VAL A 139 1.35 2.31 -13.53
C VAL A 139 1.57 3.34 -14.63
N ASN A 140 1.73 2.86 -15.86
CA ASN A 140 2.10 3.68 -17.02
C ASN A 140 0.92 3.93 -17.99
N PHE A 141 -0.35 3.94 -17.55
CA PHE A 141 -1.46 4.18 -18.49
C PHE A 141 -1.70 5.66 -18.84
N LEU A 142 -1.08 6.59 -18.11
CA LEU A 142 -1.16 8.03 -18.39
C LEU A 142 -0.07 8.50 -19.39
N MET A 143 0.41 7.59 -20.25
CA MET A 143 1.51 7.85 -21.19
C MET A 143 1.01 8.54 -22.46
N GLU A 144 1.84 9.48 -22.94
CA GLU A 144 2.02 10.19 -24.23
C GLU A 144 0.89 10.24 -25.30
N ASP A 145 0.04 9.23 -25.44
CA ASP A 145 -0.96 9.09 -26.52
C ASP A 145 -2.30 9.78 -26.24
N ASP A 146 -2.55 10.26 -25.02
CA ASP A 146 -3.73 11.10 -24.76
C ASP A 146 -3.53 12.56 -25.23
N GLY A 147 -2.30 12.93 -25.60
CA GLY A 147 -1.93 14.27 -26.03
C GLY A 147 -1.90 15.32 -24.91
N LEU A 148 -1.89 14.89 -23.64
CA LEU A 148 -2.07 15.79 -22.47
C LEU A 148 -0.78 16.02 -21.68
N GLY A 149 0.36 15.56 -22.19
CA GLY A 149 1.70 15.88 -21.68
C GLY A 149 2.11 15.12 -20.41
N PRO A 150 3.25 15.49 -19.80
CA PRO A 150 3.73 14.87 -18.57
C PRO A 150 2.76 15.13 -17.41
N HIS A 151 2.70 14.18 -16.48
CA HIS A 151 1.82 14.24 -15.32
C HIS A 151 2.56 13.83 -14.04
N LYS A 152 2.05 14.30 -12.90
CA LYS A 152 2.50 13.90 -11.56
C LYS A 152 1.30 13.44 -10.77
N VAL A 153 1.26 12.17 -10.36
CA VAL A 153 0.21 11.67 -9.47
C VAL A 153 0.42 12.28 -8.08
N LEU A 154 -0.64 12.84 -7.50
CA LEU A 154 -0.61 13.47 -6.18
C LEU A 154 -1.23 12.57 -5.11
N SER A 155 -2.25 11.82 -5.48
CA SER A 155 -2.93 10.87 -4.58
C SER A 155 -3.68 9.81 -5.39
N VAL A 156 -3.98 8.70 -4.72
CA VAL A 156 -4.71 7.57 -5.29
C VAL A 156 -5.73 7.05 -4.28
N ALA A 157 -6.91 6.68 -4.77
CA ALA A 157 -7.94 5.99 -4.01
C ALA A 157 -8.24 4.66 -4.71
N ILE A 158 -8.28 3.57 -3.94
CA ILE A 158 -8.50 2.22 -4.47
C ILE A 158 -9.77 1.66 -3.83
N GLY A 159 -10.72 1.26 -4.66
CA GLY A 159 -11.91 0.52 -4.25
C GLY A 159 -11.66 -0.98 -4.15
N ALA A 160 -12.74 -1.78 -4.12
CA ALA A 160 -12.62 -3.24 -4.13
C ALA A 160 -11.96 -3.78 -5.41
N SER A 161 -12.32 -3.18 -6.56
CA SER A 161 -11.93 -3.62 -7.91
C SER A 161 -11.72 -2.47 -8.90
N HIS A 162 -11.48 -1.25 -8.41
CA HIS A 162 -11.20 -0.08 -9.25
C HIS A 162 -10.23 0.87 -8.53
N ALA A 163 -9.61 1.78 -9.27
CA ALA A 163 -8.75 2.82 -8.74
C ALA A 163 -9.03 4.16 -9.43
N MET A 164 -8.84 5.25 -8.69
CA MET A 164 -8.90 6.62 -9.17
C MET A 164 -7.68 7.36 -8.64
N CYS A 165 -7.08 8.24 -9.44
CA CYS A 165 -5.97 9.06 -8.99
C CYS A 165 -6.21 10.54 -9.34
N LEU A 166 -5.68 11.42 -8.50
CA LEU A 166 -5.56 12.84 -8.80
C LEU A 166 -4.16 13.06 -9.39
N ALA A 167 -4.09 13.59 -10.61
CA ALA A 167 -2.84 13.91 -11.27
C ALA A 167 -2.78 15.41 -11.62
N LEU A 168 -1.63 16.02 -11.39
CA LEU A 168 -1.29 17.34 -11.87
C LEU A 168 -0.71 17.22 -13.28
N ARG A 169 -1.17 18.07 -14.19
CA ARG A 169 -0.60 18.23 -15.52
C ARG A 169 -0.04 19.63 -15.66
N GLU A 170 1.19 19.72 -16.11
CA GLU A 170 1.77 21.01 -16.47
C GLU A 170 1.25 21.39 -17.85
N SER A 171 0.66 22.58 -17.97
CA SER A 171 0.32 23.14 -19.28
C SER A 171 1.63 23.55 -19.96
N SER A 172 1.82 23.09 -21.20
CA SER A 172 2.85 23.61 -22.10
C SER A 172 2.65 25.10 -22.37
#